data_AF-A0A6A5B1K2-F1
#
_entry.id   AF-A0A6A5B1K2-F1
#
_cell.length_a   1.000
_cell.length_b   1.000
_cell.length_c   1.000
_cell.angle_alpha   90.00
_cell.angle_beta   90.00
_cell.angle_gamma   90.00
#
_symmetry.space_group_name_H-M   'P 1'
#
loop_
_entity.id
_entity.type
_entity.pdbx_description
1 polymer ?
#
loop_
_entity_poly.entity_id
_entity_poly.type
_entity_poly.pdbx_seq_one_letter_code
_entity_poly.pdbx_strand_id
1 'polypeptide(L)'
;MFEFTEVTSPRTNNYFAKILWPKAQFFEFQFKGMDLSQPEDKLKFCNFLTNMQDTPVPFVRYRLKFLTYTQSHIADNNRACFAASKQSVYNVHSASNLNRLPLSKQAKYSKLLFTQYDEPIRKLANVVVEVVADVTRNNFTFTDGCGTISLDLMVELMESHLSGGDYTNVCAVQCRLPGIKGVLVVDATSPARTLRLRPSMVKLDILSLLQH
;
A
#
# COMPACT_ATOMS: atom_id res chain seq x y z
N MET A 1 -18.46 16.20 -13.64
CA MET A 1 -18.54 16.95 -12.36
C MET A 1 -17.71 16.15 -11.36
N PHE A 2 -16.72 16.76 -10.71
CA PHE A 2 -15.82 16.04 -9.80
C PHE A 2 -16.48 15.89 -8.44
N GLU A 3 -16.43 14.70 -7.87
CA GLU A 3 -16.69 14.50 -6.45
C GLU A 3 -15.38 14.17 -5.77
N PHE A 4 -15.22 14.66 -4.55
CA PHE A 4 -14.04 14.39 -3.74
C PHE A 4 -14.45 14.03 -2.34
N THR A 5 -13.70 13.08 -1.77
CA THR A 5 -13.86 12.63 -0.41
C THR A 5 -12.51 12.75 0.27
N GLU A 6 -12.47 13.41 1.42
CA GLU A 6 -11.29 13.37 2.27
C GLU A 6 -11.13 11.95 2.82
N VAL A 7 -10.02 11.31 2.48
CA VAL A 7 -9.72 9.91 2.86
C VAL A 7 -9.40 9.83 4.36
N THR A 8 -9.14 10.98 4.97
CA THR A 8 -8.71 11.14 6.35
C THR A 8 -9.85 11.40 7.33
N SER A 9 -11.01 10.74 7.17
CA SER A 9 -11.95 10.58 8.28
C SER A 9 -11.23 9.90 9.46
N PRO A 10 -11.26 10.44 10.69
CA PRO A 10 -10.57 9.90 11.86
C PRO A 10 -10.94 8.46 12.27
N ARG A 11 -11.91 7.83 11.58
CA ARG A 11 -12.55 6.58 12.00
C ARG A 11 -12.02 5.32 11.30
N THR A 12 -11.11 5.42 10.33
CA THR A 12 -10.68 4.27 9.52
C THR A 12 -9.14 4.13 9.46
N ASN A 13 -8.57 3.30 10.34
CA ASN A 13 -7.15 2.88 10.28
C ASN A 13 -6.93 1.79 9.21
N ASN A 14 -7.56 1.96 8.05
CA ASN A 14 -7.64 0.92 7.02
C ASN A 14 -6.68 1.19 5.84
N TYR A 15 -5.83 2.22 5.95
CA TYR A 15 -4.79 2.57 4.98
C TYR A 15 -3.44 2.70 5.66
N PHE A 16 -2.39 2.10 5.10
CA PHE A 16 -1.03 2.24 5.62
C PHE A 16 -0.52 3.68 5.57
N ALA A 17 -0.89 4.45 4.54
CA ALA A 17 -0.51 5.85 4.42
C ALA A 17 -0.95 6.70 5.63
N LYS A 18 -2.08 6.36 6.27
CA LYS A 18 -2.55 7.07 7.46
C LYS A 18 -1.70 6.76 8.70
N ILE A 19 -1.24 5.52 8.82
CA ILE A 19 -0.38 5.09 9.93
C ILE A 19 1.01 5.72 9.80
N LEU A 20 1.56 5.72 8.58
CA LEU A 20 2.89 6.26 8.32
C LEU A 20 2.94 7.79 8.31
N TRP A 21 1.87 8.46 7.86
CA TRP A 21 1.78 9.92 7.81
C TRP A 21 0.47 10.43 8.42
N PRO A 22 0.27 10.32 9.75
CA PRO A 22 -1.01 10.62 10.40
C PRO A 22 -1.44 12.09 10.25
N LYS A 23 -0.46 13.00 10.13
CA LYS A 23 -0.66 14.44 9.96
C LYS A 23 -0.89 14.86 8.50
N ALA A 24 -0.65 13.98 7.52
CA ALA A 24 -0.89 14.29 6.13
C ALA A 24 -2.38 14.15 5.81
N GLN A 25 -2.89 15.05 4.96
CA GLN A 25 -4.23 14.98 4.42
C GLN A 25 -4.16 14.38 3.01
N PHE A 26 -4.88 13.28 2.83
CA PHE A 26 -5.01 12.58 1.56
C PHE A 26 -6.47 12.66 1.12
N PHE A 27 -6.66 12.83 -0.18
CA PHE A 27 -7.97 13.03 -0.79
C PHE A 27 -8.15 12.01 -1.90
N GLU A 28 -9.34 11.43 -2.00
CA GLU A 28 -9.75 10.57 -3.09
C GLU A 28 -10.68 11.39 -3.97
N PHE A 29 -10.33 11.47 -5.24
CA PHE A 29 -11.10 12.17 -6.26
C PHE A 29 -11.77 11.13 -7.12
N GLN A 30 -13.09 11.20 -7.24
CA GLN A 30 -13.89 10.38 -8.13
C GLN A 30 -14.34 11.20 -9.35
N PHE A 31 -14.09 10.67 -10.54
CA PHE A 31 -14.40 11.31 -11.81
C PHE A 31 -15.76 10.80 -12.32
N LYS A 32 -16.84 11.51 -11.96
CA LYS A 32 -18.18 11.19 -12.47
C LYS A 32 -18.42 11.75 -13.87
N GLY A 33 -19.04 10.92 -14.71
CA GLY A 33 -19.53 11.30 -16.04
C GLY A 33 -18.51 11.24 -17.18
N MET A 34 -17.41 10.48 -17.07
CA MET A 34 -16.40 10.31 -18.13
C MET A 34 -16.27 8.86 -18.60
N ASP A 35 -16.79 8.46 -19.76
CA ASP A 35 -16.64 7.08 -20.23
C ASP A 35 -15.22 6.78 -20.74
N LEU A 36 -14.36 6.15 -19.91
CA LEU A 36 -12.98 5.83 -20.29
C LEU A 36 -12.84 4.82 -21.45
N SER A 37 -13.94 4.16 -21.87
CA SER A 37 -13.94 3.41 -23.12
C SER A 37 -13.89 4.32 -24.35
N GLN A 38 -14.37 5.57 -24.22
CA GLN A 38 -14.30 6.59 -25.25
C GLN A 38 -12.91 7.26 -25.26
N PRO A 39 -12.24 7.36 -26.42
CA PRO A 39 -10.92 7.97 -26.53
C PRO A 39 -10.84 9.41 -26.01
N GLU A 40 -11.90 10.20 -26.22
CA GLU A 40 -11.98 11.61 -25.81
C GLU A 40 -11.98 11.78 -24.28
N ASP A 41 -12.75 10.96 -23.58
CA ASP A 41 -12.86 11.01 -22.13
C ASP A 41 -11.61 10.42 -21.47
N LYS A 42 -11.00 9.41 -22.10
CA LYS A 42 -9.67 8.92 -21.72
C LYS A 42 -8.61 10.02 -21.84
N LEU A 43 -8.62 10.81 -22.91
CA LEU A 43 -7.70 11.93 -23.10
C LEU A 43 -7.95 13.04 -22.05
N LYS A 44 -9.21 13.42 -21.80
CA LYS A 44 -9.58 14.38 -20.73
C LYS A 44 -9.09 13.90 -19.37
N PHE A 45 -9.24 12.62 -19.06
CA PHE A 45 -8.77 12.02 -17.81
C PHE A 45 -7.24 12.06 -17.69
N CYS A 46 -6.51 11.66 -18.74
CA CYS A 46 -5.04 11.75 -18.75
C CYS A 46 -4.54 13.19 -18.59
N ASN A 47 -5.17 14.14 -19.29
CA ASN A 47 -4.86 15.56 -19.19
C ASN A 47 -5.15 16.08 -17.77
N PHE A 48 -6.27 15.66 -17.17
CA PHE A 48 -6.57 15.99 -15.78
C PHE A 48 -5.49 15.48 -14.85
N LEU A 49 -5.11 14.19 -14.88
CA LEU A 49 -4.07 13.64 -14.00
C LEU A 49 -2.74 14.39 -14.15
N THR A 50 -2.42 14.82 -15.37
CA THR A 50 -1.22 15.60 -15.68
C THR A 50 -1.31 17.02 -15.13
N ASN A 51 -2.46 17.68 -15.28
CA ASN A 51 -2.71 19.05 -14.85
C ASN A 51 -3.07 19.17 -13.36
N MET A 52 -3.45 18.06 -12.71
CA MET A 52 -3.75 17.98 -11.29
C MET A 52 -2.56 18.38 -10.42
N GLN A 53 -1.34 18.48 -10.98
CA GLN A 53 -0.16 18.91 -10.23
C GLN A 53 -0.30 20.30 -9.60
N ASP A 54 -1.27 21.11 -10.03
CA ASP A 54 -1.50 22.47 -9.54
C ASP A 54 -2.99 22.85 -9.39
N THR A 55 -3.91 21.88 -9.37
CA THR A 55 -5.35 22.18 -9.33
C THR A 55 -5.77 22.74 -7.96
N PRO A 56 -6.39 23.94 -7.91
CA PRO A 56 -7.02 24.43 -6.70
C PRO A 56 -8.31 23.65 -6.45
N VAL A 57 -8.48 23.13 -5.23
CA VAL A 57 -9.72 22.47 -4.80
C VAL A 57 -10.49 23.43 -3.91
N PRO A 58 -11.80 23.65 -4.16
CA PRO A 58 -12.61 24.49 -3.27
C PRO A 58 -12.45 24.03 -1.81
N PHE A 59 -12.29 24.98 -0.89
CA PHE A 59 -12.14 24.74 0.56
C PHE A 59 -10.81 24.15 1.03
N VAL A 60 -9.89 23.78 0.14
CA VAL A 60 -8.52 23.37 0.50
C VAL A 60 -7.57 24.54 0.20
N ARG A 61 -6.83 25.01 1.21
CA ARG A 61 -5.93 26.18 1.07
C ARG A 61 -4.72 25.97 0.15
N TYR A 62 -4.49 24.74 -0.30
CA TYR A 62 -3.29 24.36 -1.03
C TYR A 62 -3.63 23.56 -2.29
N ARG A 63 -2.80 23.73 -3.32
CA ARG A 63 -2.89 22.94 -4.55
C ARG A 63 -2.58 21.48 -4.25
N LEU A 64 -3.42 20.61 -4.77
CA LEU A 64 -3.19 19.17 -4.68
C LEU A 64 -2.28 18.72 -5.82
N LYS A 65 -1.73 17.53 -5.68
CA LYS A 65 -0.94 16.85 -6.68
C LYS A 65 -1.35 15.37 -6.69
N PHE A 66 -1.44 14.81 -7.90
CA PHE A 66 -1.66 13.39 -8.09
C PHE A 66 -0.60 12.57 -7.34
N LEU A 67 -1.06 11.52 -6.65
CA LEU A 67 -0.21 10.61 -5.89
C LEU A 67 -0.27 9.19 -6.45
N THR A 68 -1.48 8.62 -6.56
CA THR A 68 -1.66 7.23 -7.01
C THR A 68 -3.09 6.87 -7.40
N TYR A 69 -3.31 5.63 -7.83
CA TYR A 69 -4.61 4.98 -7.98
C TYR A 69 -4.49 3.51 -7.52
N THR A 70 -5.57 2.94 -6.98
CA THR A 70 -5.62 1.55 -6.53
C THR A 70 -6.29 0.64 -7.55
N GLN A 71 -6.38 -0.66 -7.23
CA GLN A 71 -7.07 -1.60 -8.10
C GLN A 71 -8.59 -1.36 -8.10
N SER A 72 -9.21 -1.01 -6.97
CA SER A 72 -10.65 -0.68 -6.90
C SER A 72 -10.98 0.51 -7.79
N HIS A 73 -10.11 1.53 -7.84
CA HIS A 73 -10.29 2.67 -8.74
C HIS A 73 -10.33 2.28 -10.23
N ILE A 74 -9.64 1.18 -10.59
CA ILE A 74 -9.61 0.65 -11.96
C ILE A 74 -10.76 -0.33 -12.20
N ALA A 75 -10.99 -1.25 -11.25
CA ALA A 75 -11.90 -2.38 -11.40
C ALA A 75 -13.37 -1.95 -11.44
N ASP A 76 -13.76 -0.96 -10.63
CA ASP A 76 -15.17 -0.59 -10.50
C ASP A 76 -15.58 0.49 -11.50
N ASN A 77 -14.74 0.77 -12.50
CA ASN A 77 -14.85 1.97 -13.35
C ASN A 77 -15.02 3.25 -12.49
N ASN A 78 -14.53 3.20 -11.24
CA ASN A 78 -14.76 4.22 -10.25
C ASN A 78 -14.06 5.52 -10.63
N ARG A 79 -13.09 5.41 -11.56
CA ARG A 79 -12.30 6.51 -12.13
C ARG A 79 -11.89 7.40 -10.97
N ALA A 80 -11.00 6.88 -10.15
CA ALA A 80 -10.59 7.60 -8.95
C ALA A 80 -9.08 7.66 -8.80
N CYS A 81 -8.61 8.69 -8.11
CA CYS A 81 -7.21 8.81 -7.75
C CYS A 81 -7.04 9.39 -6.36
N PHE A 82 -5.92 9.06 -5.74
CA PHE A 82 -5.46 9.74 -4.54
C PHE A 82 -4.61 10.95 -4.92
N ALA A 83 -4.83 12.03 -4.19
CA ALA A 83 -4.04 13.24 -4.27
C ALA A 83 -3.79 13.82 -2.87
N ALA A 84 -2.74 14.63 -2.77
CA ALA A 84 -2.37 15.29 -1.53
C ALA A 84 -1.67 16.62 -1.81
N SER A 85 -1.34 17.38 -0.78
CA SER A 85 -0.50 18.57 -0.94
C SER A 85 0.85 18.21 -1.57
N LYS A 86 1.45 19.14 -2.32
CA LYS A 86 2.79 18.96 -2.90
C LYS A 86 3.83 18.46 -1.88
N GLN A 87 3.79 18.99 -0.66
CA GLN A 87 4.68 18.57 0.42
C GLN A 87 4.41 17.13 0.88
N SER A 88 3.13 16.73 1.00
CA SER A 88 2.79 15.36 1.40
C SER A 88 3.19 14.34 0.33
N VAL A 89 2.96 14.66 -0.95
CA VAL A 89 3.43 13.82 -2.08
C VAL A 89 4.96 13.70 -2.04
N TYR A 90 5.67 14.81 -1.84
CA TYR A 90 7.12 14.80 -1.69
C TYR A 90 7.57 13.91 -0.52
N ASN A 91 6.97 14.05 0.65
CA ASN A 91 7.31 13.28 1.85
C ASN A 91 7.08 11.77 1.64
N VAL A 92 5.94 11.39 1.05
CA VAL A 92 5.68 9.99 0.70
C VAL A 92 6.75 9.49 -0.25
N HIS A 93 7.07 10.25 -1.30
CA HIS A 93 8.01 9.80 -2.32
C HIS A 93 9.46 9.73 -1.82
N SER A 94 9.89 10.68 -1.00
CA SER A 94 11.24 10.70 -0.44
C SER A 94 11.43 9.62 0.62
N ALA A 95 10.48 9.50 1.56
CA ALA A 95 10.57 8.54 2.66
C ALA A 95 10.41 7.07 2.22
N SER A 96 9.79 6.83 1.05
CA SER A 96 9.66 5.49 0.46
C SER A 96 10.60 5.24 -0.72
N ASN A 97 11.50 6.18 -0.99
CA ASN A 97 12.48 6.14 -2.07
C ASN A 97 11.88 5.99 -3.49
N LEU A 98 10.60 6.35 -3.66
CA LEU A 98 9.90 6.35 -4.94
C LEU A 98 10.45 7.38 -5.91
N ASN A 99 10.99 8.49 -5.42
CA ASN A 99 11.58 9.55 -6.23
C ASN A 99 12.71 9.06 -7.16
N ARG A 100 13.35 7.92 -6.86
CA ARG A 100 14.38 7.28 -7.71
C ARG A 100 13.81 6.44 -8.86
N LEU A 101 12.49 6.22 -8.89
CA LEU A 101 11.82 5.39 -9.88
C LEU A 101 11.16 6.23 -10.98
N PRO A 102 10.95 5.68 -12.19
CA PRO A 102 10.10 6.31 -13.21
C PRO A 102 8.69 6.58 -12.68
N LEU A 103 8.02 7.64 -13.18
CA LEU A 103 6.69 8.06 -12.73
C LEU A 103 5.64 6.94 -12.75
N SER A 104 5.68 6.05 -13.75
CA SER A 104 4.79 4.90 -13.84
C SER A 104 4.97 3.92 -12.68
N LYS A 105 6.22 3.69 -12.25
CA LYS A 105 6.54 2.86 -11.09
C LYS A 105 6.21 3.58 -9.78
N GLN A 106 6.37 4.91 -9.73
CA GLN A 106 5.93 5.72 -8.57
C GLN A 106 4.45 5.50 -8.29
N ALA A 107 3.59 5.74 -9.29
CA ALA A 107 2.15 5.50 -9.16
C ALA A 107 1.85 4.03 -8.84
N LYS A 108 2.50 3.08 -9.52
CA LYS A 108 2.27 1.63 -9.32
C LYS A 108 2.59 1.16 -7.90
N TYR A 109 3.65 1.64 -7.27
CA TYR A 109 4.09 1.16 -5.96
C TYR A 109 3.54 1.99 -4.81
N SER A 110 3.33 3.31 -4.99
CA SER A 110 2.66 4.14 -3.97
C SER A 110 1.28 3.60 -3.63
N LYS A 111 0.55 2.99 -4.58
CA LYS A 111 -0.78 2.38 -4.33
C LYS A 111 -0.80 1.32 -3.23
N LEU A 112 0.33 0.69 -2.93
CA LEU A 112 0.43 -0.29 -1.83
C LEU A 112 0.18 0.36 -0.47
N LEU A 113 0.43 1.67 -0.35
CA LEU A 113 0.19 2.45 0.87
C LEU A 113 -1.27 2.91 1.00
N PHE A 114 -2.00 2.93 -0.12
CA PHE A 114 -3.37 3.44 -0.22
C PHE A 114 -4.39 2.34 -0.52
N THR A 115 -3.99 1.08 -0.42
CA THR A 115 -4.95 -0.02 -0.52
C THR A 115 -5.82 0.01 0.75
N GLN A 116 -7.14 0.08 0.56
CA GLN A 116 -8.09 -0.02 1.66
C GLN A 116 -8.24 -1.48 2.07
N TYR A 117 -8.20 -1.73 3.37
CA TYR A 117 -8.51 -3.03 3.96
C TYR A 117 -9.88 -3.00 4.62
N ASP A 118 -10.57 -4.14 4.63
CA ASP A 118 -11.88 -4.26 5.27
C ASP A 118 -11.77 -4.12 6.80
N GLU A 119 -10.65 -4.58 7.35
CA GLU A 119 -10.33 -4.46 8.77
C GLU A 119 -9.30 -3.35 9.05
N PRO A 120 -9.35 -2.74 10.26
CA PRO A 120 -8.30 -1.85 10.73
C PRO A 120 -6.95 -2.56 10.75
N ILE A 121 -5.93 -1.89 10.23
CA ILE A 121 -4.56 -2.36 10.27
C ILE A 121 -4.08 -2.41 11.72
N ARG A 122 -3.50 -3.55 12.11
CA ARG A 122 -2.97 -3.79 13.44
C ARG A 122 -1.45 -3.79 13.42
N LYS A 123 -0.83 -3.18 14.45
CA LYS A 123 0.61 -3.30 14.71
C LYS A 123 0.81 -4.48 15.66
N LEU A 124 1.54 -5.50 15.22
CA LEU A 124 1.97 -6.59 16.08
C LEU A 124 3.16 -6.12 16.93
N ALA A 125 3.13 -6.37 18.23
CA ALA A 125 4.18 -5.97 19.15
C ALA A 125 5.40 -6.89 19.04
N ASN A 126 6.60 -6.39 19.35
CA ASN A 126 7.80 -7.23 19.53
C ASN A 126 8.12 -8.20 18.36
N VAL A 127 7.82 -7.82 17.13
CA VAL A 127 8.16 -8.62 15.94
C VAL A 127 9.58 -8.30 15.50
N VAL A 128 10.42 -9.32 15.42
CA VAL A 128 11.76 -9.23 14.83
C VAL A 128 11.62 -9.40 13.32
N VAL A 129 11.92 -8.33 12.56
CA VAL A 129 11.86 -8.35 11.09
C VAL A 129 13.27 -8.48 10.54
N GLU A 130 13.51 -9.55 9.79
CA GLU A 130 14.77 -9.83 9.12
C GLU A 130 14.56 -9.77 7.60
N VAL A 131 15.50 -9.17 6.87
CA VAL A 131 15.53 -9.28 5.40
C VAL A 131 16.62 -10.28 5.04
N VAL A 132 16.23 -11.47 4.57
CA VAL A 132 17.14 -12.55 4.17
C VAL A 132 17.24 -12.63 2.65
N ALA A 133 18.41 -13.02 2.14
CA ALA A 133 18.65 -13.11 0.70
C ALA A 133 17.67 -14.08 0.01
N ASP A 134 17.26 -13.77 -1.22
CA ASP A 134 16.48 -14.69 -2.04
C ASP A 134 17.26 -15.99 -2.33
N VAL A 135 16.56 -17.13 -2.32
CA VAL A 135 17.17 -18.42 -2.73
C VAL A 135 17.20 -18.46 -4.24
N THR A 136 18.42 -18.49 -4.80
CA THR A 136 18.64 -18.52 -6.23
C THR A 136 19.47 -19.74 -6.63
N ARG A 137 19.15 -20.35 -7.78
CA ARG A 137 19.94 -21.41 -8.41
C ARG A 137 19.71 -21.37 -9.91
N ASN A 138 20.78 -21.50 -10.71
CA ASN A 138 20.70 -21.51 -12.17
C ASN A 138 19.92 -20.31 -12.75
N ASN A 139 20.19 -19.10 -12.24
CA ASN A 139 19.51 -17.84 -12.64
C ASN A 139 18.00 -17.80 -12.37
N PHE A 140 17.47 -18.71 -11.55
CA PHE A 140 16.08 -18.70 -11.11
C PHE A 140 15.97 -18.36 -9.62
N THR A 141 15.01 -17.50 -9.28
CA THR A 141 14.70 -17.13 -7.89
C THR A 141 13.55 -17.98 -7.36
N PHE A 142 13.86 -18.96 -6.51
CA PHE A 142 12.90 -19.93 -5.98
C PHE A 142 11.95 -19.34 -4.94
N THR A 143 12.35 -18.25 -4.31
CA THR A 143 11.60 -17.60 -3.23
C THR A 143 11.06 -16.24 -3.64
N ASP A 144 10.84 -16.01 -4.94
CA ASP A 144 10.34 -14.73 -5.45
C ASP A 144 8.98 -14.42 -4.81
N GLY A 145 8.96 -13.39 -3.96
CA GLY A 145 7.76 -12.98 -3.24
C GLY A 145 7.37 -13.90 -2.07
N CYS A 146 8.26 -14.78 -1.59
CA CYS A 146 7.97 -15.74 -0.51
C CYS A 146 8.92 -15.59 0.69
N GLY A 147 8.37 -15.20 1.83
CA GLY A 147 9.07 -15.07 3.11
C GLY A 147 8.60 -16.12 4.12
N THR A 148 9.11 -16.05 5.35
CA THR A 148 8.68 -16.92 6.45
C THR A 148 8.21 -16.15 7.67
N ILE A 149 7.34 -16.78 8.45
CA ILE A 149 6.81 -16.28 9.72
C ILE A 149 6.94 -17.38 10.77
N SER A 150 7.34 -17.01 11.99
CA SER A 150 7.40 -17.97 13.10
C SER A 150 6.02 -18.49 13.46
N LEU A 151 5.95 -19.73 13.95
CA LEU A 151 4.69 -20.40 14.26
C LEU A 151 3.82 -19.59 15.24
N ASP A 152 4.43 -19.03 16.28
CA ASP A 152 3.74 -18.24 17.31
C ASP A 152 3.08 -16.98 16.74
N LEU A 153 3.74 -16.28 15.80
CA LEU A 153 3.14 -15.11 15.14
C LEU A 153 2.02 -15.49 14.19
N MET A 154 2.14 -16.63 13.50
CA MET A 154 1.04 -17.11 12.66
C MET A 154 -0.18 -17.39 13.53
N VAL A 155 -0.01 -18.08 14.67
CA VAL A 155 -1.11 -18.36 15.60
C VAL A 155 -1.75 -17.07 16.11
N GLU A 156 -0.96 -16.11 16.61
CA GLU A 156 -1.47 -14.80 17.06
C GLU A 156 -2.23 -14.06 15.94
N LEU A 157 -1.69 -14.06 14.72
CA LEU A 157 -2.34 -13.44 13.57
C LEU A 157 -3.70 -14.07 13.30
N MET A 158 -3.78 -15.41 13.26
CA MET A 158 -5.01 -16.14 12.98
C MET A 158 -6.06 -15.94 14.08
N GLU A 159 -5.66 -16.00 15.36
CA GLU A 159 -6.53 -15.71 16.51
C GLU A 159 -7.11 -14.28 16.45
N SER A 160 -6.31 -13.32 15.95
CA SER A 160 -6.72 -11.92 15.88
C SER A 160 -7.75 -11.59 14.79
N HIS A 161 -7.76 -12.36 13.70
CA HIS A 161 -8.57 -12.11 12.51
C HIS A 161 -9.89 -12.89 12.50
N LEU A 162 -9.93 -14.10 13.08
CA LEU A 162 -11.06 -15.00 12.84
C LEU A 162 -11.61 -15.51 14.16
N SER A 163 -12.66 -14.82 14.62
CA SER A 163 -13.48 -15.29 15.73
C SER A 163 -14.21 -16.58 15.31
N GLY A 164 -13.74 -17.75 15.76
CA GLY A 164 -14.51 -19.00 15.72
C GLY A 164 -14.25 -20.00 14.59
N GLY A 165 -13.06 -20.02 13.97
CA GLY A 165 -12.67 -21.10 13.04
C GLY A 165 -11.47 -21.93 13.52
N ASP A 166 -11.35 -23.17 13.02
CA ASP A 166 -10.20 -24.06 13.27
C ASP A 166 -9.10 -23.80 12.24
N TYR A 167 -8.01 -23.15 12.69
CA TYR A 167 -6.90 -22.73 11.83
C TYR A 167 -5.56 -23.30 12.28
N THR A 168 -5.59 -24.37 13.08
CA THR A 168 -4.38 -25.13 13.45
C THR A 168 -3.56 -25.60 12.24
N ASN A 169 -4.17 -25.61 11.05
CA ASN A 169 -3.57 -26.04 9.79
C ASN A 169 -3.14 -24.91 8.84
N VAL A 170 -3.26 -23.62 9.21
CA VAL A 170 -2.81 -22.53 8.31
C VAL A 170 -1.29 -22.43 8.30
N CYS A 171 -0.70 -22.85 7.18
CA CYS A 171 0.75 -22.87 7.00
C CYS A 171 1.27 -21.74 6.08
N ALA A 172 0.39 -20.98 5.43
CA ALA A 172 0.77 -19.87 4.57
C ALA A 172 -0.32 -18.80 4.50
N VAL A 173 0.09 -17.54 4.42
CA VAL A 173 -0.81 -16.39 4.24
C VAL A 173 -0.28 -15.44 3.17
N GLN A 174 -1.19 -14.85 2.39
CA GLN A 174 -0.82 -13.74 1.54
C GLN A 174 -0.63 -12.49 2.40
N CYS A 175 0.55 -11.87 2.34
CA CYS A 175 0.83 -10.68 3.14
C CYS A 175 0.79 -9.41 2.29
N ARG A 176 0.22 -8.37 2.89
CA ARG A 176 0.43 -6.98 2.48
C ARG A 176 0.86 -6.22 3.72
N LEU A 177 2.13 -5.87 3.76
CA LEU A 177 2.64 -4.93 4.73
C LEU A 177 2.87 -3.60 4.01
N PRO A 178 3.09 -2.49 4.73
CA PRO A 178 3.50 -1.26 4.10
C PRO A 178 4.62 -1.56 3.07
N GLY A 179 4.43 -1.20 1.80
CA GLY A 179 5.48 -1.31 0.77
C GLY A 179 5.97 -2.72 0.42
N ILE A 180 5.39 -3.77 1.00
CA ILE A 180 5.83 -5.17 0.88
C ILE A 180 4.64 -6.02 0.46
N LYS A 181 4.87 -6.92 -0.49
CA LYS A 181 3.86 -7.85 -0.97
C LYS A 181 4.48 -9.23 -1.16
N GLY A 182 3.77 -10.26 -0.72
CA GLY A 182 4.17 -11.63 -1.00
C GLY A 182 3.28 -12.65 -0.29
N VAL A 183 3.88 -13.81 -0.05
CA VAL A 183 3.35 -14.89 0.77
C VAL A 183 4.31 -15.10 1.94
N LEU A 184 3.76 -15.36 3.12
CA LEU A 184 4.51 -15.79 4.29
C LEU A 184 4.14 -17.23 4.59
N VAL A 185 5.14 -18.08 4.75
CA VAL A 185 4.97 -19.50 5.09
C VAL A 185 5.50 -19.74 6.51
N VAL A 186 4.84 -20.61 7.26
CA VAL A 186 5.30 -20.98 8.61
C VAL A 186 6.66 -21.64 8.53
N ASP A 187 7.60 -21.11 9.31
CA ASP A 187 8.90 -21.73 9.57
C ASP A 187 8.96 -22.08 11.06
N ALA A 188 8.69 -23.36 11.37
CA ALA A 188 8.69 -23.87 12.73
C ALA A 188 10.10 -23.89 13.37
N THR A 189 11.15 -23.69 12.58
CA THR A 189 12.54 -23.62 13.07
C THR A 189 12.98 -22.18 13.37
N SER A 190 12.17 -21.20 12.97
CA SER A 190 12.46 -19.78 13.20
C SER A 190 12.35 -19.45 14.69
N PRO A 191 13.20 -18.55 15.23
CA PRO A 191 13.01 -18.02 16.57
C PRO A 191 11.60 -17.41 16.73
N ALA A 192 11.08 -17.44 17.96
CA ALA A 192 9.79 -16.84 18.28
C ALA A 192 9.73 -15.38 17.81
N ARG A 193 8.54 -14.92 17.44
CA ARG A 193 8.29 -13.55 16.95
C ARG A 193 9.12 -13.10 15.76
N THR A 194 9.53 -14.00 14.88
CA THR A 194 10.39 -13.66 13.74
C THR A 194 9.62 -13.66 12.42
N LEU A 195 9.80 -12.58 11.66
CA LEU A 195 9.32 -12.41 10.30
C LEU A 195 10.51 -12.25 9.34
N ARG A 196 10.72 -13.20 8.45
CA ARG A 196 11.79 -13.15 7.44
C ARG A 196 11.19 -12.74 6.09
N LEU A 197 11.50 -11.52 5.69
CA LEU A 197 11.19 -10.99 4.37
C LEU A 197 12.35 -11.22 3.42
N ARG A 198 12.07 -11.11 2.12
CA ARG A 198 13.10 -11.20 1.07
C ARG A 198 13.12 -9.96 0.19
N PRO A 199 14.27 -9.61 -0.43
CA PRO A 199 14.38 -8.47 -1.35
C PRO A 199 13.30 -8.48 -2.44
N SER A 200 12.99 -9.65 -3.00
CA SER A 200 11.92 -9.83 -3.98
C SER A 200 10.53 -9.38 -3.49
N MET A 201 10.26 -9.37 -2.19
CA MET A 201 8.97 -8.93 -1.61
C MET A 201 8.89 -7.41 -1.43
N VAL A 202 10.02 -6.74 -1.21
CA VAL A 202 10.11 -5.31 -0.88
C VAL A 202 9.95 -4.48 -2.15
N LYS A 203 8.89 -3.65 -2.20
CA LYS A 203 8.59 -2.77 -3.35
C LYS A 203 8.89 -1.32 -3.04
N LEU A 204 8.84 -0.94 -1.76
CA LEU A 204 9.16 0.39 -1.26
C LEU A 204 10.16 0.27 -0.11
N ASP A 205 11.10 1.20 -0.04
CA ASP A 205 12.06 1.27 1.06
C ASP A 205 11.44 2.03 2.23
N ILE A 206 10.71 1.30 3.07
CA ILE A 206 9.97 1.87 4.20
C ILE A 206 10.13 1.06 5.49
N LEU A 207 10.99 0.05 5.49
CA LEU A 207 11.31 -0.73 6.69
C LEU A 207 11.90 0.19 7.78
N SER A 208 12.67 1.21 7.37
CA SER A 208 13.17 2.28 8.24
C SER A 208 12.05 3.09 8.91
N LEU A 209 10.86 3.19 8.30
CA LEU A 209 9.71 3.89 8.88
C LEU A 209 8.93 3.04 9.88
N LEU A 210 9.13 1.71 9.89
CA LEU A 210 8.44 0.77 10.78
C LEU A 210 9.19 0.50 12.09
N GLN A 211 10.46 0.94 12.17
CA GLN A 211 11.34 0.78 13.33
C GLN A 211 11.14 1.86 14.42
N HIS A 212 10.21 2.80 14.19
CA HIS A 212 9.81 3.85 15.11
C HIS A 212 8.30 3.79 15.43
#